data_AF-A0A7C7BY58-F1
#
_entry.id   AF-A0A7C7BY58-F1
#
_cell.length_a   1.000
_cell.length_b   1.000
_cell.length_c   1.000
_cell.angle_alpha   90.00
_cell.angle_beta   90.00
_cell.angle_gamma   90.00
#
_symmetry.space_group_name_H-M   'P 1'
#
loop_
_entity.id
_entity.type
_entity.pdbx_description
1 polymer ?
#
loop_
_entity_poly.entity_id
_entity_poly.type
_entity_poly.pdbx_seq_one_letter_code
_entity_poly.pdbx_strand_id
1 'polypeptide(L)'
;MTYKKRALRSQLWFNNPEDPGMTALYLERYLNYGFTREELQSGKPIIGIAQTGSDLSPCNRHHIELAKRVREGISAAGGIAFEFPVHPIQETGKRPTANIDRNLAYLGLVELLHGYPFDGVVLTVGCDKTAPACLMAAATVNIPAIALSGGPMLNGWYRGERTGSGTIVWKARKLLAAGEINYDGFLEMVISPTQSVGYCNTMGTATTMNSLTEALGMSLPGCGSIPAPYRERGQISYMTGMRIVEMVWEDLKPSDVLTREAFENAIVINSAIGGSTNAPIHLNAIARHIGVSLNNEDWQSLGYNVPLLVNLQPVGEYLGEDYHRAGGVPAVIGELLSGDLVPHPGTMTVNGKSIGENCVERLSENPEVIRKLNNPLIENSGFINLKGNLFDSAIMKTSVISSEFRDRYLSNPEDPNAFEGRAIVFEGPEDYHQRIDDPKLDINENCILFIRGAGPIGYPGGAEVVNMQPPAALIQTDIHTLPCIGDGRQSGTSGSPSILNAAPEAAAGGGLAVLRTNDQVRIDLNKATADIMISEEEITKRRRELEAEGGFKIPASQTPWQEIFREKVTQFDEGMILQGADRYKNVAAKSIPRNNH
;
A
#
# COMPACT_ATOMS: atom_id res chain seq x y z
N MET A 1 24.47 13.37 -22.94
CA MET A 1 23.57 13.25 -24.10
C MET A 1 23.05 14.63 -24.46
N THR A 2 22.99 15.02 -25.74
CA THR A 2 22.40 16.30 -26.18
C THR A 2 20.92 16.09 -26.47
N TYR A 3 20.07 16.30 -25.48
CA TYR A 3 18.61 16.25 -25.66
C TYR A 3 18.13 17.46 -26.48
N LYS A 4 17.11 17.27 -27.32
CA LYS A 4 16.48 18.37 -28.05
C LYS A 4 15.64 19.19 -27.06
N LYS A 5 16.15 20.36 -26.67
CA LYS A 5 15.44 21.27 -25.76
C LYS A 5 14.08 21.66 -26.36
N ARG A 6 13.00 21.30 -25.68
CA ARG A 6 11.62 21.70 -26.00
C ARG A 6 11.18 22.83 -25.07
N ALA A 7 10.16 23.58 -25.47
CA ALA A 7 9.50 24.52 -24.58
C ALA A 7 8.81 23.74 -23.44
N LEU A 8 9.15 24.07 -22.21
CA LEU A 8 8.62 23.44 -21.00
C LEU A 8 7.43 24.25 -20.46
N ARG A 9 6.53 23.60 -19.72
CA ARG A 9 5.30 24.25 -19.22
C ARG A 9 5.59 25.37 -18.24
N SER A 10 6.67 25.28 -17.47
CA SER A 10 7.14 26.35 -16.57
C SER A 10 7.41 27.68 -17.28
N GLN A 11 7.72 27.66 -18.59
CA GLN A 11 7.93 28.88 -19.37
C GLN A 11 6.67 29.74 -19.47
N LEU A 12 5.48 29.15 -19.35
CA LEU A 12 4.21 29.91 -19.34
C LEU A 12 4.08 30.81 -18.11
N TRP A 13 4.78 30.48 -17.02
CA TRP A 13 4.86 31.32 -15.83
C TRP A 13 6.06 32.25 -15.86
N PHE A 14 7.25 31.72 -16.14
CA PHE A 14 8.50 32.46 -15.92
C PHE A 14 9.05 33.15 -17.17
N ASN A 15 8.56 32.82 -18.36
CA ASN A 15 9.16 33.30 -19.60
C ASN A 15 8.17 33.33 -20.77
N ASN A 16 6.99 33.92 -20.58
CA ASN A 16 5.97 34.06 -21.62
C ASN A 16 6.00 35.48 -22.23
N PRO A 17 6.68 35.70 -23.38
CA PRO A 17 6.78 37.02 -23.97
C PRO A 17 5.44 37.57 -24.48
N GLU A 18 4.45 36.70 -24.71
CA GLU A 18 3.10 37.10 -25.14
C GLU A 18 2.27 37.70 -24.00
N ASP A 19 2.68 37.47 -22.74
CA ASP A 19 2.05 38.04 -21.55
C ASP A 19 3.11 38.51 -20.55
N PRO A 20 3.76 39.67 -20.82
CA PRO A 20 4.82 40.19 -19.97
C PRO A 20 4.30 40.65 -18.61
N GLY A 21 3.02 41.03 -18.51
CA GLY A 21 2.37 41.42 -17.26
C GLY A 21 2.31 40.23 -16.29
N MET A 22 1.76 39.11 -16.76
CA MET A 22 1.70 37.89 -15.95
C MET A 22 3.08 37.29 -15.70
N THR A 23 3.97 37.30 -16.68
CA THR A 23 5.35 36.83 -16.49
C THR A 23 6.06 37.61 -15.38
N ALA A 24 5.94 38.94 -15.37
CA ALA A 24 6.52 39.78 -14.32
C ALA A 24 5.91 39.47 -12.94
N LEU A 25 4.58 39.31 -12.87
CA LEU A 25 3.87 39.00 -11.63
C LEU A 25 4.28 37.63 -11.07
N TYR A 26 4.36 36.60 -11.91
CA TYR A 26 4.77 35.27 -11.49
C TYR A 26 6.24 35.23 -11.06
N LEU A 27 7.14 35.97 -11.71
CA LEU A 27 8.55 36.03 -11.30
C LEU A 27 8.74 36.73 -9.95
N GLU A 28 8.04 37.85 -9.71
CA GLU A 28 8.28 38.78 -8.58
C GLU A 28 8.52 38.06 -7.25
N ARG A 29 7.60 37.18 -6.87
CA ARG A 29 7.65 36.56 -5.54
C ARG A 29 8.71 35.48 -5.41
N TYR A 30 9.05 34.78 -6.48
CA TYR A 30 10.05 33.70 -6.43
C TYR A 30 11.50 34.21 -6.32
N LEU A 31 11.75 35.49 -6.61
CA LEU A 31 13.08 36.10 -6.42
C LEU A 31 13.38 36.44 -4.95
N ASN A 32 12.36 36.50 -4.08
CA ASN A 32 12.48 37.12 -2.75
C ASN A 32 13.31 36.33 -1.73
N TYR A 33 13.67 35.07 -2.02
CA TYR A 33 14.55 34.23 -1.19
C TYR A 33 15.84 33.82 -1.92
N GLY A 34 16.19 34.50 -3.02
CA GLY A 34 17.53 34.43 -3.61
C GLY A 34 17.66 33.74 -4.96
N PHE A 35 16.56 33.30 -5.60
CA PHE A 35 16.62 32.94 -7.02
C PHE A 35 16.88 34.19 -7.86
N THR A 36 17.71 34.04 -8.90
CA THR A 36 17.94 35.07 -9.89
C THR A 36 16.92 35.00 -11.02
N ARG A 37 16.71 36.13 -11.69
CA ARG A 37 15.89 36.17 -12.91
C ARG A 37 16.46 35.25 -13.99
N GLU A 38 17.78 35.27 -14.14
CA GLU A 38 18.51 34.45 -15.11
C GLU A 38 18.28 32.95 -14.87
N GLU A 39 18.23 32.50 -13.61
CA GLU A 39 17.89 31.12 -13.29
C GLU A 39 16.48 30.76 -13.75
N LEU A 40 15.47 31.50 -13.30
CA LEU A 40 14.06 31.17 -13.60
C LEU A 40 13.71 31.32 -15.09
N GLN A 41 14.41 32.18 -15.83
CA GLN A 41 14.22 32.38 -17.28
C GLN A 41 15.19 31.55 -18.15
N SER A 42 16.04 30.71 -17.57
CA SER A 42 17.06 29.95 -18.31
C SER A 42 16.51 28.84 -19.22
N GLY A 43 15.23 28.51 -19.11
CA GLY A 43 14.61 27.37 -19.79
C GLY A 43 15.01 26.01 -19.20
N LYS A 44 15.68 25.99 -18.03
CA LYS A 44 15.95 24.76 -17.28
C LYS A 44 14.66 24.15 -16.73
N PRO A 45 14.57 22.82 -16.57
CA PRO A 45 13.45 22.17 -15.92
C PRO A 45 13.25 22.67 -14.50
N ILE A 46 12.03 23.07 -14.17
CA ILE A 46 11.63 23.31 -12.79
C ILE A 46 11.14 21.99 -12.20
N ILE A 47 11.87 21.46 -11.24
CA ILE A 47 11.60 20.16 -10.62
C ILE A 47 10.99 20.37 -9.24
N GLY A 48 9.77 19.86 -9.07
CA GLY A 48 9.12 19.75 -7.77
C GLY A 48 9.74 18.64 -6.92
N ILE A 49 9.92 18.88 -5.62
CA ILE A 49 10.18 17.83 -4.63
C ILE A 49 8.95 17.79 -3.72
N ALA A 50 8.08 16.80 -3.95
CA ALA A 50 6.87 16.60 -3.16
C ALA A 50 7.26 15.97 -1.80
N GLN A 51 7.37 16.81 -0.77
CA GLN A 51 7.89 16.48 0.56
C GLN A 51 6.78 15.88 1.43
N THR A 52 6.98 14.63 1.87
CA THR A 52 6.06 13.91 2.78
C THR A 52 6.62 13.77 4.20
N GLY A 53 7.86 14.18 4.44
CA GLY A 53 8.50 14.20 5.75
C GLY A 53 8.04 15.36 6.61
N SER A 54 7.72 15.08 7.87
CA SER A 54 7.40 16.07 8.90
C SER A 54 7.59 15.46 10.29
N ASP A 55 7.52 16.28 11.34
CA ASP A 55 7.50 15.76 12.72
C ASP A 55 6.25 14.89 12.99
N LEU A 56 5.14 15.13 12.27
CA LEU A 56 3.93 14.30 12.33
C LEU A 56 4.09 12.96 11.59
N SER A 57 5.05 12.85 10.67
CA SER A 57 5.31 11.69 9.83
C SER A 57 6.72 11.13 10.04
N PRO A 58 7.07 10.58 11.24
CA PRO A 58 8.39 10.02 11.56
C PRO A 58 8.93 9.02 10.53
N CYS A 59 8.06 8.21 9.93
CA CYS A 59 8.44 7.25 8.88
C CYS A 59 9.10 7.91 7.66
N ASN A 60 8.72 9.17 7.37
CA ASN A 60 9.16 9.92 6.20
C ASN A 60 10.03 11.13 6.60
N ARG A 61 10.16 11.43 7.90
CA ARG A 61 10.77 12.67 8.41
C ARG A 61 12.15 12.94 7.84
N HIS A 62 12.97 11.90 7.67
CA HIS A 62 14.32 12.08 7.14
C HIS A 62 14.37 12.54 5.68
N HIS A 63 13.24 12.55 4.95
CA HIS A 63 13.16 13.16 3.61
C HIS A 63 13.44 14.66 3.66
N ILE A 64 13.29 15.33 4.81
CA ILE A 64 13.77 16.70 5.03
C ILE A 64 15.29 16.81 4.78
N GLU A 65 16.04 15.77 5.16
CA GLU A 65 17.48 15.70 4.91
C GLU A 65 17.80 15.18 3.50
N LEU A 66 17.07 14.16 3.02
CA LEU A 66 17.28 13.61 1.68
C LEU A 66 16.95 14.62 0.57
N ALA A 67 16.00 15.53 0.78
CA ALA A 67 15.67 16.59 -0.16
C ALA A 67 16.87 17.47 -0.53
N LYS A 68 17.85 17.63 0.38
CA LYS A 68 19.12 18.32 0.10
C LYS A 68 19.93 17.59 -0.96
N ARG A 69 20.06 16.25 -0.84
CA ARG A 69 20.74 15.39 -1.83
C ARG A 69 20.01 15.36 -3.16
N VAL A 70 18.68 15.32 -3.14
CA VAL A 70 17.86 15.39 -4.36
C VAL A 70 18.09 16.74 -5.07
N ARG A 71 18.05 17.86 -4.33
CA ARG A 71 18.30 19.21 -4.84
C ARG A 71 19.68 19.31 -5.49
N GLU A 72 20.72 18.80 -4.85
CA GLU A 72 22.07 18.77 -5.42
C GLU A 72 22.12 17.98 -6.73
N GLY A 73 21.43 16.83 -6.82
CA GLY A 73 21.32 16.04 -8.06
C GLY A 73 20.60 16.80 -9.18
N ILE A 74 19.49 17.46 -8.85
CA ILE A 74 18.74 18.32 -9.79
C ILE A 74 19.63 19.43 -10.33
N SER A 75 20.31 20.16 -9.44
CA SER A 75 21.21 21.25 -9.82
C SER A 75 22.38 20.75 -10.67
N ALA A 76 22.98 19.61 -10.32
CA ALA A 76 24.08 19.01 -11.07
C ALA A 76 23.67 18.58 -12.50
N ALA A 77 22.43 18.12 -12.68
CA ALA A 77 21.87 17.78 -14.00
C ALA A 77 21.32 19.00 -14.76
N GLY A 78 21.37 20.20 -14.19
CA GLY A 78 20.94 21.43 -14.84
C GLY A 78 19.45 21.74 -14.73
N GLY A 79 18.77 21.25 -13.69
CA GLY A 79 17.43 21.67 -13.29
C GLY A 79 17.42 22.69 -12.16
N ILE A 80 16.23 23.14 -11.78
CA ILE A 80 15.97 24.06 -10.65
C ILE A 80 15.00 23.36 -9.70
N ALA A 81 15.39 23.19 -8.44
CA ALA A 81 14.61 22.43 -7.47
C ALA A 81 13.69 23.33 -6.62
N PHE A 82 12.42 22.97 -6.54
CA PHE A 82 11.41 23.62 -5.71
C PHE A 82 10.81 22.56 -4.78
N GLU A 83 11.06 22.69 -3.48
CA GLU A 83 10.51 21.79 -2.47
C GLU A 83 9.17 22.33 -1.96
N PHE A 84 8.17 21.45 -1.85
CA PHE A 84 6.85 21.81 -1.33
C PHE A 84 6.23 20.65 -0.54
N PRO A 85 5.42 20.93 0.50
CA PRO A 85 4.80 19.91 1.32
C PRO A 85 3.59 19.26 0.64
N VAL A 86 3.29 18.03 1.03
CA VAL A 86 2.03 17.33 0.73
C VAL A 86 1.26 17.12 2.04
N HIS A 87 -0.06 16.89 1.96
CA HIS A 87 -0.87 16.50 3.13
C HIS A 87 -0.17 15.37 3.90
N PRO A 88 0.12 15.55 5.20
CA PRO A 88 0.89 14.59 5.96
C PRO A 88 0.08 13.32 6.21
N ILE A 89 0.73 12.19 6.05
CA ILE A 89 0.15 10.87 6.37
C ILE A 89 1.09 10.16 7.32
N GLN A 90 0.52 9.61 8.38
CA GLN A 90 1.23 8.71 9.27
C GLN A 90 0.25 7.67 9.84
N GLU A 91 0.52 6.39 9.58
CA GLU A 91 -0.43 5.29 9.82
C GLU A 91 -0.85 5.17 11.30
N THR A 92 0.11 5.15 12.22
CA THR A 92 -0.16 4.74 13.61
C THR A 92 -0.73 5.83 14.51
N GLY A 93 -0.61 7.10 14.11
CA GLY A 93 -1.05 8.29 14.84
C GLY A 93 -2.32 8.91 14.28
N LYS A 94 -2.77 8.50 13.09
CA LYS A 94 -3.99 9.00 12.46
C LYS A 94 -5.22 8.17 12.86
N ARG A 95 -6.26 8.86 13.34
CA ARG A 95 -7.60 8.30 13.61
C ARG A 95 -8.66 9.00 12.74
N PRO A 96 -9.71 8.30 12.26
CA PRO A 96 -10.04 6.89 12.53
C PRO A 96 -9.10 5.89 11.81
N THR A 97 -8.57 6.22 10.64
CA THR A 97 -7.53 5.45 9.93
C THR A 97 -6.78 6.37 8.94
N ALA A 98 -5.51 6.09 8.63
CA ALA A 98 -4.75 6.89 7.67
C ALA A 98 -5.12 6.65 6.21
N ASN A 99 -5.82 5.56 5.90
CA ASN A 99 -6.22 5.25 4.54
C ASN A 99 -7.23 6.28 3.97
N ILE A 100 -8.00 6.93 4.85
CA ILE A 100 -8.89 8.05 4.45
C ILE A 100 -8.10 9.24 3.89
N ASP A 101 -6.85 9.45 4.35
CA ASP A 101 -6.01 10.57 3.94
C ASP A 101 -5.29 10.29 2.61
N ARG A 102 -5.25 9.03 2.13
CA ARG A 102 -4.66 8.70 0.82
C ARG A 102 -5.30 9.52 -0.30
N ASN A 103 -6.63 9.57 -0.32
CA ASN A 103 -7.38 10.30 -1.34
C ASN A 103 -7.31 11.82 -1.11
N LEU A 104 -7.16 12.29 0.13
CA LEU A 104 -6.99 13.72 0.45
C LEU A 104 -5.61 14.23 -0.02
N ALA A 105 -4.56 13.48 0.26
CA ALA A 105 -3.21 13.78 -0.22
C ALA A 105 -3.12 13.72 -1.74
N TYR A 106 -3.80 12.76 -2.36
CA TYR A 106 -3.96 12.69 -3.82
C TYR A 106 -4.58 13.99 -4.37
N LEU A 107 -5.72 14.43 -3.84
CA LEU A 107 -6.40 15.65 -4.31
C LEU A 107 -5.49 16.87 -4.24
N GLY A 108 -4.87 17.10 -3.07
CA GLY A 108 -3.97 18.24 -2.88
C GLY A 108 -2.76 18.19 -3.82
N LEU A 109 -2.17 17.01 -4.02
CA LEU A 109 -0.99 16.87 -4.89
C LEU A 109 -1.33 17.06 -6.37
N VAL A 110 -2.51 16.62 -6.85
CA VAL A 110 -2.95 16.89 -8.22
C VAL A 110 -3.01 18.40 -8.48
N GLU A 111 -3.62 19.17 -7.58
CA GLU A 111 -3.73 20.63 -7.69
C GLU A 111 -2.37 21.32 -7.65
N LEU A 112 -1.45 20.85 -6.80
CA LEU A 112 -0.10 21.39 -6.73
C LEU A 112 0.70 21.13 -8.01
N LEU A 113 0.63 19.92 -8.57
CA LEU A 113 1.39 19.57 -9.78
C LEU A 113 0.83 20.25 -11.04
N HIS A 114 -0.49 20.42 -11.14
CA HIS A 114 -1.12 21.08 -12.28
C HIS A 114 -1.07 22.62 -12.18
N GLY A 115 -1.31 23.18 -10.99
CA GLY A 115 -1.47 24.62 -10.78
C GLY A 115 -0.16 25.42 -10.69
N TYR A 116 0.97 24.78 -10.41
CA TYR A 116 2.28 25.43 -10.26
C TYR A 116 3.24 25.06 -11.39
N PRO A 117 4.34 25.84 -11.62
CA PRO A 117 5.19 25.72 -12.81
C PRO A 117 6.20 24.55 -12.73
N PHE A 118 5.76 23.34 -12.41
CA PHE A 118 6.62 22.15 -12.38
C PHE A 118 6.66 21.43 -13.74
N ASP A 119 7.85 21.12 -14.23
CA ASP A 119 8.05 20.34 -15.46
C ASP A 119 8.26 18.84 -15.17
N GLY A 120 8.71 18.52 -13.96
CA GLY A 120 8.79 17.16 -13.44
C GLY A 120 8.77 17.16 -11.92
N VAL A 121 8.63 15.99 -11.30
CA VAL A 121 8.52 15.85 -9.85
C VAL A 121 9.27 14.64 -9.29
N VAL A 122 9.95 14.84 -8.17
CA VAL A 122 10.40 13.76 -7.28
C VAL A 122 9.35 13.56 -6.19
N LEU A 123 8.81 12.35 -6.12
CA LEU A 123 7.82 11.94 -5.13
C LEU A 123 8.53 11.30 -3.94
N THR A 124 8.65 12.01 -2.82
CA THR A 124 9.19 11.39 -1.61
C THR A 124 8.12 10.48 -1.00
N VAL A 125 8.41 9.19 -0.89
CA VAL A 125 7.47 8.16 -0.43
C VAL A 125 8.08 7.33 0.70
N GLY A 126 7.24 6.69 1.50
CA GLY A 126 7.72 5.89 2.64
C GLY A 126 6.57 5.17 3.33
N CYS A 127 5.94 5.83 4.31
CA CYS A 127 4.80 5.33 5.06
C CYS A 127 3.68 4.84 4.14
N ASP A 128 2.97 3.79 4.58
CA ASP A 128 1.99 2.98 3.86
C ASP A 128 1.26 3.68 2.71
N LYS A 129 0.55 4.77 3.00
CA LYS A 129 -0.37 5.40 2.04
C LYS A 129 0.26 6.53 1.22
N THR A 130 1.51 6.93 1.51
CA THR A 130 2.21 7.99 0.77
C THR A 130 2.57 7.56 -0.65
N ALA A 131 3.11 6.35 -0.82
CA ALA A 131 3.42 5.79 -2.13
C ALA A 131 2.21 5.77 -3.09
N PRO A 132 1.06 5.16 -2.72
CA PRO A 132 -0.09 5.17 -3.62
C PRO A 132 -0.68 6.56 -3.83
N ALA A 133 -0.77 7.42 -2.81
CA ALA A 133 -1.29 8.79 -2.97
C ALA A 133 -0.46 9.59 -4.00
N CYS A 134 0.87 9.51 -3.90
CA CYS A 134 1.77 10.20 -4.82
C CYS A 134 1.71 9.63 -6.24
N LEU A 135 1.69 8.29 -6.39
CA LEU A 135 1.61 7.66 -7.71
C LEU A 135 0.25 7.89 -8.40
N MET A 136 -0.85 7.91 -7.65
CA MET A 136 -2.17 8.28 -8.18
C MET A 136 -2.16 9.71 -8.72
N ALA A 137 -1.57 10.67 -7.99
CA ALA A 137 -1.52 12.07 -8.42
C ALA A 137 -0.61 12.25 -9.65
N ALA A 138 0.54 11.59 -9.66
CA ALA A 138 1.45 11.58 -10.81
C ALA A 138 0.80 10.97 -12.05
N ALA A 139 0.04 9.87 -11.90
CA ALA A 139 -0.72 9.26 -12.99
C ALA A 139 -1.79 10.21 -13.56
N THR A 140 -2.55 10.90 -12.70
CA THR A 140 -3.58 11.85 -13.11
C THR A 140 -2.99 13.05 -13.87
N VAL A 141 -1.95 13.68 -13.32
CA VAL A 141 -1.34 14.89 -13.93
C VAL A 141 -0.48 14.54 -15.14
N ASN A 142 0.28 13.44 -15.05
CA ASN A 142 1.12 12.86 -16.09
C ASN A 142 2.24 13.77 -16.60
N ILE A 143 2.90 14.51 -15.70
CA ILE A 143 4.24 15.06 -15.96
C ILE A 143 5.31 14.04 -15.56
N PRO A 144 6.53 14.10 -16.13
CA PRO A 144 7.64 13.25 -15.71
C PRO A 144 7.79 13.19 -14.19
N ALA A 145 7.75 11.97 -13.64
CA ALA A 145 7.72 11.76 -12.19
C ALA A 145 8.54 10.53 -11.81
N ILE A 146 9.29 10.64 -10.71
CA ILE A 146 10.08 9.55 -10.15
C ILE A 146 9.88 9.47 -8.64
N ALA A 147 9.73 8.27 -8.10
CA ALA A 147 9.59 8.05 -6.67
C ALA A 147 10.95 7.83 -5.98
N LEU A 148 11.05 8.35 -4.76
CA LEU A 148 12.16 8.16 -3.84
C LEU A 148 11.63 7.60 -2.53
N SER A 149 11.87 6.30 -2.30
CA SER A 149 11.60 5.67 -1.01
C SER A 149 12.48 6.27 0.09
N GLY A 150 11.95 6.39 1.30
CA GLY A 150 12.73 6.72 2.50
C GLY A 150 13.53 5.52 3.02
N GLY A 151 13.02 4.31 2.85
CA GLY A 151 13.63 3.08 3.35
C GLY A 151 13.14 2.62 4.73
N PRO A 152 13.28 1.31 5.03
CA PRO A 152 12.90 0.77 6.33
C PRO A 152 13.84 1.26 7.45
N MET A 153 13.35 1.20 8.68
CA MET A 153 14.18 1.27 9.87
C MET A 153 15.21 0.12 9.88
N LEU A 154 16.26 0.28 10.70
CA LEU A 154 17.19 -0.80 11.02
C LEU A 154 16.48 -1.93 11.78
N ASN A 155 17.17 -3.07 11.90
CA ASN A 155 16.66 -4.23 12.62
C ASN A 155 16.47 -3.92 14.12
N GLY A 156 15.32 -4.33 14.64
CA GLY A 156 15.02 -4.29 16.07
C GLY A 156 15.57 -5.49 16.82
N TRP A 157 15.95 -5.29 18.08
CA TRP A 157 16.42 -6.37 18.94
C TRP A 157 15.87 -6.22 20.35
N TYR A 158 15.37 -7.31 20.93
CA TYR A 158 14.93 -7.38 22.31
C TYR A 158 15.43 -8.68 22.93
N ARG A 159 16.28 -8.56 23.97
CA ARG A 159 16.90 -9.71 24.67
C ARG A 159 17.59 -10.73 23.76
N GLY A 160 18.23 -10.25 22.68
CA GLY A 160 18.94 -11.09 21.71
C GLY A 160 18.06 -11.66 20.60
N GLU A 161 16.74 -11.46 20.64
CA GLU A 161 15.82 -11.84 19.56
C GLU A 161 15.53 -10.66 18.64
N ARG A 162 15.35 -10.92 17.35
CA ARG A 162 14.92 -9.89 16.39
C ARG A 162 13.46 -9.51 16.65
N THR A 163 13.19 -8.21 16.64
CA THR A 163 11.83 -7.67 16.79
C THR A 163 11.45 -6.80 15.59
N GLY A 164 10.45 -7.25 14.84
CA GLY A 164 9.92 -6.52 13.69
C GLY A 164 8.82 -5.53 14.08
N SER A 165 8.86 -4.35 13.48
CA SER A 165 7.83 -3.32 13.64
C SER A 165 6.47 -3.85 13.17
N GLY A 166 5.43 -3.61 13.96
CA GLY A 166 4.07 -4.13 13.74
C GLY A 166 3.90 -5.57 14.23
N THR A 167 4.74 -6.50 13.77
CA THR A 167 4.64 -7.93 14.14
C THR A 167 4.77 -8.16 15.65
N ILE A 168 5.68 -7.43 16.31
CA ILE A 168 5.95 -7.59 17.75
C ILE A 168 4.74 -7.28 18.63
N VAL A 169 3.85 -6.37 18.19
CA VAL A 169 2.64 -5.97 18.93
C VAL A 169 1.75 -7.18 19.16
N TRP A 170 1.66 -8.08 18.18
CA TRP A 170 0.82 -9.27 18.27
C TRP A 170 1.36 -10.27 19.29
N LYS A 171 2.70 -10.48 19.34
CA LYS A 171 3.35 -11.31 20.37
C LYS A 171 3.18 -10.69 21.75
N ALA A 172 3.41 -9.38 21.89
CA ALA A 172 3.28 -8.67 23.16
C ALA A 172 1.82 -8.72 23.69
N ARG A 173 0.81 -8.62 22.83
CA ARG A 173 -0.61 -8.75 23.23
C ARG A 173 -0.91 -10.13 23.83
N LYS A 174 -0.40 -11.20 23.21
CA LYS A 174 -0.56 -12.57 23.72
C LYS A 174 0.07 -12.73 25.11
N LEU A 175 1.31 -12.25 25.28
CA LEU A 175 2.02 -12.30 26.57
C LEU A 175 1.33 -11.47 27.65
N LEU A 176 0.79 -10.31 27.30
CA LEU A 176 0.04 -9.46 28.23
C LEU A 176 -1.27 -10.14 28.66
N ALA A 177 -2.01 -10.74 27.72
CA ALA A 177 -3.23 -11.48 28.00
C ALA A 177 -2.98 -12.74 28.86
N ALA A 178 -1.82 -13.39 28.69
CA ALA A 178 -1.38 -14.51 29.51
C ALA A 178 -0.86 -14.10 30.91
N GLY A 179 -0.69 -12.79 31.18
CA GLY A 179 -0.13 -12.28 32.43
C GLY A 179 1.38 -12.45 32.58
N GLU A 180 2.10 -12.79 31.50
CA GLU A 180 3.55 -13.01 31.49
C GLU A 180 4.36 -11.69 31.46
N ILE A 181 3.75 -10.62 30.96
CA ILE A 181 4.31 -9.26 30.99
C ILE A 181 3.28 -8.27 31.55
N ASN A 182 3.75 -7.17 32.13
CA ASN A 182 2.90 -6.06 32.58
C ASN A 182 2.84 -4.94 31.51
N TYR A 183 2.19 -3.82 31.85
CA TYR A 183 2.07 -2.66 30.97
C TYR A 183 3.42 -2.13 30.49
N ASP A 184 4.38 -1.93 31.40
CA ASP A 184 5.70 -1.41 31.04
C ASP A 184 6.47 -2.39 30.16
N GLY A 185 6.42 -3.69 30.49
CA GLY A 185 7.03 -4.74 29.67
C GLY A 185 6.41 -4.85 28.27
N PHE A 186 5.10 -4.63 28.14
CA PHE A 186 4.43 -4.52 26.84
C PHE A 186 4.96 -3.34 26.04
N LEU A 187 5.07 -2.15 26.65
CA LEU A 187 5.59 -0.98 25.97
C LEU A 187 7.05 -1.15 25.55
N GLU A 188 7.92 -1.61 26.46
CA GLU A 188 9.34 -1.87 26.16
C GLU A 188 9.52 -2.82 24.97
N MET A 189 8.74 -3.90 24.94
CA MET A 189 8.77 -4.87 23.86
C MET A 189 8.28 -4.26 22.53
N VAL A 190 7.20 -3.48 22.57
CA VAL A 190 6.59 -2.90 21.36
C VAL A 190 7.42 -1.79 20.74
N ILE A 191 8.13 -0.99 21.55
CA ILE A 191 9.01 0.08 21.03
C ILE A 191 10.41 -0.42 20.66
N SER A 192 10.80 -1.64 21.09
CA SER A 192 12.09 -2.24 20.77
C SER A 192 12.46 -2.30 19.27
N PRO A 193 11.52 -2.40 18.30
CA PRO A 193 11.86 -2.35 16.88
C PRO A 193 12.30 -0.98 16.36
N THR A 194 11.93 0.09 17.06
CA THR A 194 12.09 1.48 16.58
C THR A 194 13.49 2.00 16.93
N GLN A 195 14.51 1.47 16.26
CA GLN A 195 15.92 1.78 16.53
C GLN A 195 16.50 2.92 15.67
N SER A 196 15.78 3.38 14.66
CA SER A 196 16.26 4.41 13.73
C SER A 196 15.12 5.18 13.05
N VAL A 197 15.48 6.18 12.24
CA VAL A 197 14.56 6.74 11.23
C VAL A 197 14.17 5.67 10.20
N GLY A 198 13.03 5.87 9.52
CA GLY A 198 12.52 4.99 8.46
C GLY A 198 11.13 4.45 8.76
N TYR A 199 10.55 3.72 7.80
CA TYR A 199 9.26 3.04 7.97
C TYR A 199 9.41 1.61 8.54
N CYS A 200 8.30 0.88 8.74
CA CYS A 200 8.28 -0.48 9.27
C CYS A 200 9.30 -1.40 8.58
N ASN A 201 10.15 -2.07 9.37
CA ASN A 201 11.23 -2.95 8.89
C ASN A 201 10.79 -4.40 8.62
N THR A 202 9.49 -4.66 8.56
CA THR A 202 8.89 -5.95 8.17
C THR A 202 8.36 -5.85 6.75
N MET A 203 7.90 -6.95 6.15
CA MET A 203 7.13 -6.95 4.90
C MET A 203 5.68 -6.46 5.14
N GLY A 204 5.55 -5.33 5.84
CA GLY A 204 4.31 -4.58 5.98
C GLY A 204 4.00 -3.74 4.73
N THR A 205 2.93 -2.95 4.80
CA THR A 205 2.45 -2.18 3.64
C THR A 205 3.48 -1.18 3.13
N ALA A 206 4.22 -0.47 4.00
CA ALA A 206 5.31 0.40 3.56
C ALA A 206 6.37 -0.34 2.72
N THR A 207 6.95 -1.43 3.22
CA THR A 207 7.96 -2.21 2.47
C THR A 207 7.36 -2.76 1.18
N THR A 208 6.16 -3.34 1.23
CA THR A 208 5.46 -3.82 0.02
C THR A 208 5.30 -2.69 -1.00
N MET A 209 4.70 -1.56 -0.65
CA MET A 209 4.43 -0.49 -1.62
C MET A 209 5.69 0.18 -2.17
N ASN A 210 6.77 0.27 -1.38
CA ASN A 210 8.05 0.77 -1.89
C ASN A 210 8.72 -0.25 -2.82
N SER A 211 8.66 -1.55 -2.52
CA SER A 211 9.10 -2.60 -3.45
C SER A 211 8.28 -2.62 -4.74
N LEU A 212 6.95 -2.45 -4.65
CA LEU A 212 6.07 -2.42 -5.80
C LEU A 212 6.20 -1.13 -6.62
N THR A 213 6.57 -0.02 -6.00
CA THR A 213 6.93 1.21 -6.73
C THR A 213 8.15 0.98 -7.62
N GLU A 214 9.13 0.21 -7.15
CA GLU A 214 10.28 -0.21 -7.95
C GLU A 214 9.89 -1.24 -9.02
N ALA A 215 9.06 -2.23 -8.67
CA ALA A 215 8.56 -3.24 -9.60
C ALA A 215 7.72 -2.66 -10.76
N LEU A 216 6.94 -1.62 -10.48
CA LEU A 216 6.22 -0.83 -11.49
C LEU A 216 7.17 0.01 -12.36
N GLY A 217 8.47 0.04 -12.04
CA GLY A 217 9.46 0.84 -12.74
C GLY A 217 9.45 2.32 -12.38
N MET A 218 8.76 2.76 -11.32
CA MET A 218 8.60 4.17 -10.95
C MET A 218 9.69 4.72 -10.01
N SER A 219 10.67 3.90 -9.63
CA SER A 219 11.87 4.33 -8.91
C SER A 219 13.12 3.71 -9.52
N LEU A 220 14.30 4.25 -9.19
CA LEU A 220 15.56 3.64 -9.60
C LEU A 220 15.73 2.23 -9.00
N PRO A 221 16.41 1.28 -9.69
CA PRO A 221 16.70 -0.04 -9.15
C PRO A 221 17.42 0.02 -7.80
N GLY A 222 17.00 -0.81 -6.85
CA GLY A 222 17.44 -0.86 -5.45
C GLY A 222 16.72 0.13 -4.51
N CYS A 223 16.02 1.14 -5.04
CA CYS A 223 15.42 2.21 -4.24
C CYS A 223 14.40 1.70 -3.20
N GLY A 224 13.65 0.65 -3.49
CA GLY A 224 12.59 0.13 -2.63
C GLY A 224 13.07 -0.50 -1.32
N SER A 225 14.35 -0.88 -1.23
CA SER A 225 14.86 -1.72 -0.13
C SER A 225 15.95 -1.09 0.75
N ILE A 226 16.70 -0.08 0.27
CA ILE A 226 17.81 0.53 1.04
C ILE A 226 17.32 1.05 2.40
N PRO A 227 17.90 0.63 3.55
CA PRO A 227 17.53 1.14 4.86
C PRO A 227 17.70 2.65 4.98
N ALA A 228 16.78 3.28 5.70
CA ALA A 228 16.72 4.74 5.79
C ALA A 228 18.02 5.42 6.29
N PRO A 229 18.76 4.86 7.27
CA PRO A 229 20.02 5.46 7.74
C PRO A 229 21.24 5.17 6.87
N TYR A 230 21.14 4.28 5.88
CA TYR A 230 22.30 3.90 5.08
C TYR A 230 22.78 5.07 4.21
N ARG A 231 24.10 5.20 4.04
CA ARG A 231 24.68 6.19 3.11
C ARG A 231 24.16 6.04 1.67
N GLU A 232 23.81 4.80 1.28
CA GLU A 232 23.25 4.46 -0.03
C GLU A 232 21.93 5.20 -0.29
N ARG A 233 21.14 5.49 0.77
CA ARG A 233 19.89 6.25 0.65
C ARG A 233 20.17 7.70 0.22
N GLY A 234 21.22 8.32 0.77
CA GLY A 234 21.67 9.65 0.33
C GLY A 234 22.26 9.65 -1.09
N GLN A 235 22.93 8.56 -1.47
CA GLN A 235 23.49 8.39 -2.83
C GLN A 235 22.39 8.23 -3.88
N ILE A 236 21.40 7.36 -3.64
CA ILE A 236 20.29 7.17 -4.57
C ILE A 236 19.40 8.41 -4.65
N SER A 237 19.24 9.16 -3.56
CA SER A 237 18.53 10.45 -3.57
C SER A 237 19.16 11.45 -4.56
N TYR A 238 20.49 11.51 -4.58
CA TYR A 238 21.22 12.34 -5.55
C TYR A 238 21.05 11.82 -6.99
N MET A 239 21.13 10.51 -7.21
CA MET A 239 20.92 9.91 -8.53
C MET A 239 19.48 10.13 -9.03
N THR A 240 18.48 10.04 -8.16
CA THR A 240 17.08 10.35 -8.47
C THR A 240 16.92 11.81 -8.88
N GLY A 241 17.59 12.73 -8.17
CA GLY A 241 17.61 14.15 -8.53
C GLY A 241 18.24 14.44 -9.90
N MET A 242 19.29 13.71 -10.26
CA MET A 242 19.85 13.80 -11.61
C MET A 242 18.86 13.24 -12.65
N ARG A 243 18.30 12.06 -12.36
CA ARG A 243 17.49 11.32 -13.32
C ARG A 243 16.19 12.04 -13.68
N ILE A 244 15.53 12.69 -12.72
CA ILE A 244 14.28 13.41 -13.01
C ILE A 244 14.47 14.54 -14.02
N VAL A 245 15.63 15.20 -14.03
CA VAL A 245 15.94 16.26 -15.02
C VAL A 245 16.08 15.66 -16.41
N GLU A 246 16.74 14.51 -16.54
CA GLU A 246 16.83 13.77 -17.81
C GLU A 246 15.45 13.33 -18.30
N MET A 247 14.61 12.80 -17.41
CA MET A 247 13.24 12.39 -17.73
C MET A 247 12.39 13.54 -18.28
N VAL A 248 12.56 14.77 -17.77
CA VAL A 248 11.85 15.94 -18.32
C VAL A 248 12.22 16.21 -19.77
N TRP A 249 13.50 16.04 -20.12
CA TRP A 249 13.99 16.22 -21.48
C TRP A 249 13.60 15.08 -22.41
N GLU A 250 13.55 13.85 -21.89
CA GLU A 250 13.06 12.66 -22.60
C GLU A 250 11.54 12.64 -22.75
N ASP A 251 10.82 13.47 -21.98
CA ASP A 251 9.38 13.39 -21.80
C ASP A 251 8.89 12.02 -21.31
N LEU A 252 9.70 11.36 -20.48
CA LEU A 252 9.36 10.05 -19.90
C LEU A 252 8.34 10.24 -18.78
N LYS A 253 7.07 9.95 -19.07
CA LYS A 253 5.92 10.20 -18.18
C LYS A 253 5.46 8.92 -17.49
N PRO A 254 4.68 9.04 -16.39
CA PRO A 254 4.03 7.89 -15.76
C PRO A 254 3.26 7.01 -16.74
N SER A 255 2.57 7.59 -17.73
CA SER A 255 1.84 6.82 -18.77
C SER A 255 2.73 5.92 -19.64
N ASP A 256 4.02 6.22 -19.72
CA ASP A 256 4.99 5.47 -20.52
C ASP A 256 5.60 4.29 -19.73
N VAL A 257 5.40 4.27 -18.41
CA VAL A 257 5.97 3.29 -17.46
C VAL A 257 4.87 2.43 -16.84
N LEU A 258 3.76 3.04 -16.41
CA LEU A 258 2.62 2.39 -15.74
C LEU A 258 1.67 1.73 -16.76
N THR A 259 2.18 0.76 -17.50
CA THR A 259 1.39 -0.03 -18.45
C THR A 259 0.75 -1.25 -17.78
N ARG A 260 -0.18 -1.91 -18.47
CA ARG A 260 -0.80 -3.16 -17.99
C ARG A 260 0.26 -4.19 -17.62
N GLU A 261 1.25 -4.36 -18.48
CA GLU A 261 2.38 -5.27 -18.31
C GLU A 261 3.20 -4.97 -17.05
N ALA A 262 3.40 -3.69 -16.71
CA ALA A 262 4.08 -3.29 -15.48
C ALA A 262 3.29 -3.68 -14.22
N PHE A 263 1.95 -3.56 -14.26
CA PHE A 263 1.09 -4.02 -13.15
C PHE A 263 1.10 -5.54 -13.02
N GLU A 264 1.09 -6.29 -14.13
CA GLU A 264 1.16 -7.76 -14.09
C GLU A 264 2.49 -8.25 -13.50
N ASN A 265 3.61 -7.64 -13.86
CA ASN A 265 4.90 -7.88 -13.21
C ASN A 265 4.83 -7.59 -11.71
N ALA A 266 4.25 -6.46 -11.31
CA ALA A 266 4.13 -6.06 -9.91
C ALA A 266 3.28 -7.05 -9.09
N ILE A 267 2.26 -7.68 -9.68
CA ILE A 267 1.46 -8.72 -9.01
C ILE A 267 2.31 -9.96 -8.73
N VAL A 268 3.06 -10.46 -9.73
CA VAL A 268 3.96 -11.61 -9.55
C VAL A 268 5.02 -11.30 -8.48
N ILE A 269 5.63 -10.12 -8.57
CA ILE A 269 6.66 -9.69 -7.61
C ILE A 269 6.06 -9.56 -6.20
N ASN A 270 4.82 -9.07 -6.06
CA ASN A 270 4.12 -9.00 -4.78
C ASN A 270 3.98 -10.37 -4.12
N SER A 271 3.61 -11.39 -4.88
CA SER A 271 3.54 -12.76 -4.36
C SER A 271 4.92 -13.25 -3.92
N ALA A 272 5.94 -13.07 -4.75
CA ALA A 272 7.30 -13.51 -4.45
C ALA A 272 7.91 -12.87 -3.19
N ILE A 273 7.52 -11.64 -2.86
CA ILE A 273 7.94 -10.96 -1.62
C ILE A 273 7.01 -11.23 -0.44
N GLY A 274 5.88 -11.90 -0.63
CA GLY A 274 4.87 -12.10 0.42
C GLY A 274 4.24 -10.77 0.85
N GLY A 275 3.86 -9.94 -0.11
CA GLY A 275 3.40 -8.57 0.12
C GLY A 275 2.09 -8.45 0.91
N SER A 276 1.80 -7.22 1.33
CA SER A 276 0.60 -6.85 2.09
C SER A 276 -0.69 -6.98 1.28
N THR A 277 -1.78 -7.36 1.94
CA THR A 277 -3.15 -7.39 1.38
C THR A 277 -3.74 -6.00 1.11
N ASN A 278 -3.03 -4.93 1.49
CA ASN A 278 -3.36 -3.56 1.07
C ASN A 278 -2.90 -3.27 -0.37
N ALA A 279 -1.98 -4.06 -0.94
CA ALA A 279 -1.43 -3.84 -2.29
C ALA A 279 -2.50 -3.88 -3.40
N PRO A 280 -3.46 -4.83 -3.43
CA PRO A 280 -4.55 -4.83 -4.41
C PRO A 280 -5.33 -3.52 -4.45
N ILE A 281 -5.72 -2.99 -3.28
CA ILE A 281 -6.44 -1.71 -3.17
C ILE A 281 -5.61 -0.57 -3.80
N HIS A 282 -4.31 -0.57 -3.54
CA HIS A 282 -3.41 0.50 -3.95
C HIS A 282 -3.05 0.45 -5.43
N LEU A 283 -2.71 -0.72 -5.97
CA LEU A 283 -2.37 -0.87 -7.38
C LEU A 283 -3.60 -0.76 -8.27
N ASN A 284 -4.76 -1.30 -7.87
CA ASN A 284 -6.00 -1.09 -8.61
C ASN A 284 -6.35 0.41 -8.68
N ALA A 285 -6.13 1.17 -7.60
CA ALA A 285 -6.32 2.63 -7.61
C ALA A 285 -5.39 3.33 -8.62
N ILE A 286 -4.08 3.05 -8.57
CA ILE A 286 -3.11 3.65 -9.50
C ILE A 286 -3.46 3.27 -10.95
N ALA A 287 -3.79 2.01 -11.20
CA ALA A 287 -4.21 1.50 -12.51
C ALA A 287 -5.43 2.28 -13.05
N ARG A 288 -6.46 2.50 -12.23
CA ARG A 288 -7.64 3.31 -12.63
C ARG A 288 -7.26 4.76 -12.98
N HIS A 289 -6.42 5.40 -12.17
CA HIS A 289 -5.98 6.78 -12.40
C HIS A 289 -5.14 6.95 -13.68
N ILE A 290 -4.32 5.96 -14.05
CA ILE A 290 -3.58 5.98 -15.34
C ILE A 290 -4.43 5.45 -16.51
N GLY A 291 -5.52 4.73 -16.22
CA GLY A 291 -6.44 4.20 -17.21
C GLY A 291 -6.15 2.79 -17.70
N VAL A 292 -5.44 2.01 -16.89
CA VAL A 292 -5.22 0.58 -17.08
C VAL A 292 -6.33 -0.20 -16.38
N SER A 293 -6.89 -1.20 -17.06
CA SER A 293 -7.80 -2.17 -16.43
C SER A 293 -7.01 -3.10 -15.53
N LEU A 294 -7.39 -3.22 -14.26
CA LEU A 294 -6.82 -4.13 -13.27
C LEU A 294 -7.88 -4.45 -12.22
N ASN A 295 -8.07 -5.72 -11.89
CA ASN A 295 -9.05 -6.15 -10.90
C ASN A 295 -8.50 -7.26 -9.99
N ASN A 296 -9.28 -7.68 -8.98
CA ASN A 296 -8.85 -8.70 -8.02
C ASN A 296 -8.72 -10.13 -8.61
N GLU A 297 -9.31 -10.42 -9.78
CA GLU A 297 -9.08 -11.71 -10.47
C GLU A 297 -7.68 -11.79 -11.07
N ASP A 298 -7.13 -10.66 -11.54
CA ASP A 298 -5.74 -10.58 -12.02
C ASP A 298 -4.74 -11.00 -10.92
N TRP A 299 -5.01 -10.59 -9.67
CA TRP A 299 -4.17 -10.93 -8.52
C TRP A 299 -4.10 -12.43 -8.24
N GLN A 300 -5.22 -13.13 -8.41
CA GLN A 300 -5.25 -14.58 -8.23
C GLN A 300 -4.66 -15.29 -9.45
N SER A 301 -5.08 -14.91 -10.67
CA SER A 301 -4.67 -15.61 -11.90
C SER A 301 -3.18 -15.53 -12.17
N LEU A 302 -2.57 -14.37 -11.90
CA LEU A 302 -1.13 -14.14 -12.10
C LEU A 302 -0.30 -14.48 -10.86
N GLY A 303 -0.84 -14.21 -9.67
CA GLY A 303 -0.06 -14.20 -8.44
C GLY A 303 -0.13 -15.48 -7.60
N TYR A 304 -1.21 -16.27 -7.69
CA TYR A 304 -1.47 -17.34 -6.72
C TYR A 304 -0.37 -18.42 -6.68
N ASN A 305 0.03 -18.91 -7.85
CA ASN A 305 1.01 -19.99 -8.01
C ASN A 305 2.47 -19.52 -7.95
N VAL A 306 2.72 -18.25 -7.59
CA VAL A 306 4.08 -17.73 -7.47
C VAL A 306 4.63 -18.09 -6.09
N PRO A 307 5.85 -18.66 -6.02
CA PRO A 307 6.44 -19.05 -4.75
C PRO A 307 6.88 -17.85 -3.89
N LEU A 308 6.80 -18.00 -2.58
CA LEU A 308 7.34 -17.03 -1.63
C LEU A 308 8.86 -17.19 -1.55
N LEU A 309 9.60 -16.18 -1.99
CA LEU A 309 11.07 -16.20 -1.96
C LEU A 309 11.63 -15.45 -0.76
N VAL A 310 10.95 -14.40 -0.32
CA VAL A 310 11.49 -13.52 0.72
C VAL A 310 11.14 -14.00 2.13
N ASN A 311 12.16 -14.36 2.89
CA ASN A 311 12.07 -14.79 4.29
C ASN A 311 12.05 -13.58 5.25
N LEU A 312 10.99 -12.77 5.17
CA LEU A 312 10.78 -11.61 6.04
C LEU A 312 9.55 -11.78 6.92
N GLN A 313 9.60 -11.25 8.14
CA GLN A 313 8.41 -11.10 8.98
C GLN A 313 7.31 -10.32 8.22
N PRO A 314 6.02 -10.69 8.35
CA PRO A 314 5.46 -11.57 9.37
C PRO A 314 5.44 -13.07 9.04
N VAL A 315 5.83 -13.49 7.83
CA VAL A 315 5.86 -14.92 7.45
C VAL A 315 7.18 -15.57 7.84
N GLY A 316 8.28 -14.89 7.52
CA GLY A 316 9.65 -15.33 7.75
C GLY A 316 10.29 -14.76 9.03
N GLU A 317 11.61 -14.89 9.11
CA GLU A 317 12.40 -14.57 10.30
C GLU A 317 13.06 -13.19 10.25
N TYR A 318 13.52 -12.76 9.07
CA TYR A 318 14.38 -11.60 8.90
C TYR A 318 13.61 -10.28 8.79
N LEU A 319 14.36 -9.17 8.70
CA LEU A 319 13.87 -7.80 8.62
C LEU A 319 14.51 -7.03 7.45
N GLY A 320 14.03 -5.81 7.20
CA GLY A 320 14.33 -5.03 5.99
C GLY A 320 15.81 -4.77 5.73
N GLU A 321 16.65 -4.72 6.78
CA GLU A 321 18.09 -4.57 6.62
C GLU A 321 18.74 -5.81 5.97
N ASP A 322 18.27 -7.00 6.36
CA ASP A 322 18.73 -8.27 5.79
C ASP A 322 18.26 -8.40 4.34
N TYR A 323 17.02 -7.98 4.05
CA TYR A 323 16.46 -7.99 2.71
C TYR A 323 17.26 -7.13 1.73
N HIS A 324 17.63 -5.91 2.14
CA HIS A 324 18.52 -5.07 1.33
C HIS A 324 19.87 -5.72 1.09
N ARG A 325 20.51 -6.22 2.15
CA ARG A 325 21.83 -6.88 2.06
C ARG A 325 21.82 -8.14 1.19
N ALA A 326 20.70 -8.84 1.11
CA ALA A 326 20.54 -10.00 0.24
C ALA A 326 20.37 -9.63 -1.24
N GLY A 327 20.29 -8.34 -1.56
CA GLY A 327 20.13 -7.81 -2.93
C GLY A 327 18.75 -7.19 -3.20
N GLY A 328 17.86 -7.18 -2.21
CA GLY A 328 16.61 -6.40 -2.23
C GLY A 328 15.64 -6.76 -3.35
N VAL A 329 14.91 -5.75 -3.84
CA VAL A 329 13.94 -5.91 -4.93
C VAL A 329 14.60 -6.44 -6.22
N PRO A 330 15.76 -5.92 -6.67
CA PRO A 330 16.41 -6.44 -7.87
C PRO A 330 16.75 -7.93 -7.78
N ALA A 331 17.20 -8.41 -6.61
CA ALA A 331 17.49 -9.83 -6.42
C ALA A 331 16.26 -10.73 -6.55
N VAL A 332 15.12 -10.31 -5.98
CA VAL A 332 13.85 -11.06 -6.14
C VAL A 332 13.45 -11.14 -7.60
N ILE A 333 13.54 -10.03 -8.33
CA ILE A 333 13.20 -10.00 -9.76
C ILE A 333 14.17 -10.87 -10.57
N GLY A 334 15.47 -10.84 -10.27
CA GLY A 334 16.45 -11.69 -10.95
C GLY A 334 16.24 -13.18 -10.70
N GLU A 335 15.88 -13.58 -9.47
CA GLU A 335 15.48 -14.97 -9.20
C GLU A 335 14.24 -15.37 -10.01
N LEU A 336 13.20 -14.52 -10.06
CA LEU A 336 12.01 -14.78 -10.88
C LEU A 336 12.33 -14.84 -12.39
N LEU A 337 13.21 -13.98 -12.89
CA LEU A 337 13.68 -14.00 -14.28
C LEU A 337 14.41 -15.30 -14.61
N SER A 338 15.17 -15.85 -13.65
CA SER A 338 15.92 -17.10 -13.84
C SER A 338 15.03 -18.33 -14.05
N GLY A 339 13.75 -18.25 -13.68
CA GLY A 339 12.74 -19.28 -13.91
C GLY A 339 11.59 -18.83 -14.81
N ASP A 340 11.78 -17.79 -15.62
CA ASP A 340 10.78 -17.27 -16.57
C ASP A 340 9.44 -16.89 -15.92
N LEU A 341 9.45 -16.47 -14.64
CA LEU A 341 8.23 -16.12 -13.89
C LEU A 341 7.85 -14.65 -14.02
N VAL A 342 8.73 -13.77 -14.49
CA VAL A 342 8.38 -12.37 -14.78
C VAL A 342 7.70 -12.32 -16.15
N PRO A 343 6.39 -12.01 -16.24
CA PRO A 343 5.65 -12.16 -17.49
C PRO A 343 6.11 -11.16 -18.57
N HIS A 344 6.55 -9.96 -18.18
CA HIS A 344 6.91 -8.89 -19.11
C HIS A 344 8.27 -8.25 -18.81
N PRO A 345 9.38 -8.96 -19.03
CA PRO A 345 10.72 -8.46 -18.70
C PRO A 345 11.13 -7.21 -19.49
N GLY A 346 10.50 -6.95 -20.65
CA GLY A 346 10.77 -5.80 -21.51
C GLY A 346 10.10 -4.48 -21.08
N THR A 347 9.38 -4.46 -19.95
CA THR A 347 8.67 -3.26 -19.47
C THR A 347 9.64 -2.13 -19.11
N MET A 348 9.37 -0.93 -19.63
CA MET A 348 10.17 0.28 -19.43
C MET A 348 10.16 0.72 -17.96
N THR A 349 11.29 1.25 -17.48
CA THR A 349 11.38 1.87 -16.15
C THR A 349 11.90 3.30 -16.24
N VAL A 350 11.76 4.06 -15.15
CA VAL A 350 12.15 5.47 -15.08
C VAL A 350 13.62 5.73 -15.37
N ASN A 351 14.51 4.73 -15.28
CA ASN A 351 15.93 4.88 -15.63
C ASN A 351 16.23 4.73 -17.14
N GLY A 352 15.20 4.50 -17.97
CA GLY A 352 15.31 4.34 -19.41
C GLY A 352 15.68 2.92 -19.88
N LYS A 353 15.78 1.96 -18.96
CA LYS A 353 16.00 0.54 -19.26
C LYS A 353 14.78 -0.29 -18.87
N SER A 354 14.69 -1.50 -19.43
CA SER A 354 13.66 -2.46 -19.04
C SER A 354 13.90 -3.06 -17.66
N ILE A 355 12.85 -3.56 -17.02
CA ILE A 355 12.96 -4.24 -15.71
C ILE A 355 13.88 -5.47 -15.79
N GLY A 356 13.85 -6.19 -16.91
CA GLY A 356 14.72 -7.33 -17.20
C GLY A 356 16.19 -6.93 -17.26
N GLU A 357 16.54 -5.91 -18.04
CA GLU A 357 17.91 -5.40 -18.12
C GLU A 357 18.45 -4.92 -16.77
N ASN A 358 17.57 -4.37 -15.92
CA ASN A 358 17.96 -3.90 -14.59
C ASN A 358 18.27 -5.05 -13.61
N CYS A 359 17.67 -6.22 -13.79
CA CYS A 359 17.63 -7.27 -12.76
C CYS A 359 18.19 -8.64 -13.19
N VAL A 360 18.41 -8.90 -14.48
CA VAL A 360 18.80 -10.25 -14.96
C VAL A 360 20.12 -10.76 -14.34
N GLU A 361 21.06 -9.87 -14.03
CA GLU A 361 22.34 -10.23 -13.37
C GLU A 361 22.30 -10.03 -11.85
N ARG A 362 21.13 -9.76 -11.26
CA ARG A 362 20.95 -9.50 -9.83
C ARG A 362 20.31 -10.72 -9.18
N LEU A 363 21.13 -11.64 -8.71
CA LEU A 363 20.67 -12.80 -7.94
C LEU A 363 20.83 -12.56 -6.43
N SER A 364 20.22 -13.42 -5.62
CA SER A 364 20.31 -13.35 -4.17
C SER A 364 21.76 -13.51 -3.69
N GLU A 365 22.25 -12.54 -2.91
CA GLU A 365 23.55 -12.62 -2.22
C GLU A 365 23.47 -13.43 -0.92
N ASN A 366 22.26 -13.63 -0.39
CA ASN A 366 22.02 -14.44 0.80
C ASN A 366 20.75 -15.29 0.63
N PRO A 367 20.91 -16.57 0.22
CA PRO A 367 19.80 -17.49 0.01
C PRO A 367 18.92 -17.77 1.24
N GLU A 368 19.38 -17.48 2.47
CA GLU A 368 18.54 -17.64 3.67
C GLU A 368 17.48 -16.54 3.79
N VAL A 369 17.75 -15.36 3.21
CA VAL A 369 16.86 -14.19 3.25
C VAL A 369 16.02 -14.09 1.98
N ILE A 370 16.63 -14.25 0.81
CA ILE A 370 15.94 -14.33 -0.49
C ILE A 370 16.22 -15.71 -1.06
N ARG A 371 15.24 -16.60 -0.96
CA ARG A 371 15.31 -17.98 -1.39
C ARG A 371 15.40 -18.09 -2.91
N LYS A 372 16.02 -19.18 -3.36
CA LYS A 372 16.02 -19.58 -4.77
C LYS A 372 14.69 -20.24 -5.14
N LEU A 373 14.34 -20.20 -6.42
CA LEU A 373 13.10 -20.79 -6.94
C LEU A 373 12.93 -22.29 -6.64
N ASN A 374 14.03 -23.06 -6.55
CA ASN A 374 13.97 -24.50 -6.29
C ASN A 374 13.94 -24.86 -4.79
N ASN A 375 13.96 -23.86 -3.91
CA ASN A 375 13.87 -24.04 -2.47
C ASN A 375 13.12 -22.84 -1.84
N PRO A 376 11.89 -22.55 -2.28
CA PRO A 376 11.14 -21.40 -1.80
C PRO A 376 10.73 -21.59 -0.34
N LEU A 377 10.28 -20.51 0.30
CA LEU A 377 9.71 -20.60 1.65
C LEU A 377 8.33 -21.29 1.62
N ILE A 378 7.53 -20.97 0.60
CA ILE A 378 6.19 -21.52 0.36
C ILE A 378 5.99 -21.63 -1.16
N GLU A 379 5.47 -22.76 -1.64
CA GLU A 379 5.25 -23.02 -3.08
C GLU A 379 4.20 -22.09 -3.71
N ASN A 380 3.07 -21.85 -3.02
CA ASN A 380 2.00 -20.97 -3.48
C ASN A 380 1.75 -19.89 -2.42
N SER A 381 2.01 -18.63 -2.76
CA SER A 381 2.05 -17.54 -1.78
C SER A 381 1.09 -16.39 -2.04
N GLY A 382 0.53 -16.35 -3.24
CA GLY A 382 -0.30 -15.25 -3.71
C GLY A 382 -1.68 -15.20 -3.06
N PHE A 383 -2.48 -14.27 -3.56
CA PHE A 383 -3.82 -14.05 -3.05
C PHE A 383 -4.85 -14.97 -3.71
N ILE A 384 -5.87 -15.35 -2.94
CA ILE A 384 -7.13 -15.90 -3.47
C ILE A 384 -8.17 -14.79 -3.39
N ASN A 385 -8.93 -14.60 -4.48
CA ASN A 385 -10.08 -13.72 -4.53
C ASN A 385 -11.37 -14.54 -4.38
N LEU A 386 -11.93 -14.54 -3.17
CA LEU A 386 -13.15 -15.25 -2.83
C LEU A 386 -14.39 -14.46 -3.26
N LYS A 387 -15.44 -15.18 -3.68
CA LYS A 387 -16.75 -14.62 -4.07
C LYS A 387 -17.89 -15.44 -3.48
N GLY A 388 -19.10 -14.91 -3.42
CA GLY A 388 -20.28 -15.69 -3.03
C GLY A 388 -21.38 -14.80 -2.51
N ASN A 389 -22.34 -15.37 -1.80
CA ASN A 389 -23.45 -14.57 -1.27
C ASN A 389 -23.02 -13.62 -0.12
N LEU A 390 -21.81 -13.80 0.45
CA LEU A 390 -21.22 -12.89 1.45
C LEU A 390 -20.68 -11.60 0.84
N PHE A 391 -20.05 -11.68 -0.34
CA PHE A 391 -19.38 -10.57 -1.04
C PHE A 391 -19.06 -10.95 -2.50
N ASP A 392 -18.96 -9.94 -3.37
CA ASP A 392 -18.57 -10.12 -4.77
C ASP A 392 -17.05 -10.29 -4.94
N SER A 393 -16.27 -9.80 -3.98
CA SER A 393 -14.82 -9.96 -3.91
C SER A 393 -14.31 -9.81 -2.48
N ALA A 394 -13.42 -10.71 -2.04
CA ALA A 394 -12.61 -10.56 -0.84
C ALA A 394 -11.26 -11.25 -1.02
N ILE A 395 -10.21 -10.71 -0.42
CA ILE A 395 -8.83 -11.20 -0.58
C ILE A 395 -8.39 -11.99 0.64
N MET A 396 -7.87 -13.19 0.42
CA MET A 396 -7.14 -13.98 1.42
C MET A 396 -5.65 -14.06 1.07
N LYS A 397 -4.78 -13.81 2.05
CA LYS A 397 -3.34 -14.07 1.93
C LYS A 397 -3.00 -15.49 2.34
N THR A 398 -2.58 -16.30 1.38
CA THR A 398 -2.33 -17.73 1.62
C THR A 398 -0.97 -18.02 2.25
N SER A 399 0.02 -17.14 2.02
CA SER A 399 1.37 -17.25 2.60
C SER A 399 1.42 -17.17 4.13
N VAL A 400 0.36 -16.74 4.80
CA VAL A 400 0.27 -16.68 6.28
C VAL A 400 -0.55 -17.83 6.88
N ILE A 401 -1.01 -18.80 6.07
CA ILE A 401 -1.74 -19.96 6.57
C ILE A 401 -0.78 -20.88 7.33
N SER A 402 -0.85 -20.84 8.67
CA SER A 402 -0.06 -21.67 9.57
C SER A 402 -0.40 -23.15 9.43
N SER A 403 0.50 -24.03 9.89
CA SER A 403 0.23 -25.47 9.98
C SER A 403 -0.98 -25.76 10.85
N GLU A 404 -1.08 -25.09 12.00
CA GLU A 404 -2.25 -25.18 12.90
C GLU A 404 -3.57 -24.89 12.17
N PHE A 405 -3.63 -23.79 11.41
CA PHE A 405 -4.84 -23.41 10.67
C PHE A 405 -5.18 -24.45 9.59
N ARG A 406 -4.17 -24.94 8.88
CA ARG A 406 -4.36 -25.92 7.81
C ARG A 406 -4.83 -27.26 8.34
N ASP A 407 -4.15 -27.78 9.35
CA ASP A 407 -4.50 -29.07 9.96
C ASP A 407 -5.91 -29.05 10.54
N ARG A 408 -6.33 -27.91 11.11
CA ARG A 408 -7.66 -27.75 11.71
C ARG A 408 -8.77 -27.52 10.67
N TYR A 409 -8.54 -26.69 9.65
CA TYR A 409 -9.61 -26.17 8.79
C TYR A 409 -9.51 -26.56 7.32
N LEU A 410 -8.37 -27.07 6.83
CA LEU A 410 -8.15 -27.27 5.40
C LEU A 410 -7.70 -28.70 5.04
N SER A 411 -7.49 -29.57 6.02
CA SER A 411 -6.94 -30.92 5.84
C SER A 411 -7.97 -32.05 5.85
N ASN A 412 -9.29 -31.75 5.78
CA ASN A 412 -10.32 -32.79 5.68
C ASN A 412 -10.16 -33.57 4.35
N PRO A 413 -9.89 -34.89 4.35
CA PRO A 413 -9.69 -35.65 3.12
C PRO A 413 -10.90 -35.68 2.19
N GLU A 414 -12.11 -35.60 2.75
CA GLU A 414 -13.37 -35.62 1.98
C GLU A 414 -13.75 -34.22 1.45
N ASP A 415 -13.15 -33.15 2.00
CA ASP A 415 -13.42 -31.75 1.63
C ASP A 415 -12.16 -30.89 1.81
N PRO A 416 -11.09 -31.14 1.03
CA PRO A 416 -9.81 -30.48 1.22
C PRO A 416 -9.88 -28.99 0.87
N ASN A 417 -9.16 -28.15 1.61
CA ASN A 417 -9.14 -26.69 1.45
C ASN A 417 -10.52 -26.01 1.62
N ALA A 418 -11.43 -26.62 2.36
CA ALA A 418 -12.72 -26.02 2.69
C ALA A 418 -13.09 -26.27 4.15
N PHE A 419 -13.84 -25.33 4.74
CA PHE A 419 -14.39 -25.46 6.09
C PHE A 419 -15.77 -24.84 6.20
N GLU A 420 -16.52 -25.33 7.19
CA GLU A 420 -17.77 -24.74 7.64
C GLU A 420 -17.65 -24.34 9.11
N GLY A 421 -18.31 -23.25 9.47
CA GLY A 421 -18.27 -22.79 10.85
C GLY A 421 -19.39 -21.83 11.20
N ARG A 422 -19.63 -21.72 12.51
CA ARG A 422 -20.66 -20.85 13.07
C ARG A 422 -20.17 -19.40 13.13
N ALA A 423 -20.91 -18.48 12.53
CA ALA A 423 -20.56 -17.07 12.50
C ALA A 423 -20.70 -16.40 13.87
N ILE A 424 -19.70 -15.62 14.27
CA ILE A 424 -19.74 -14.68 15.39
C ILE A 424 -19.50 -13.29 14.85
N VAL A 425 -20.55 -12.46 14.82
CA VAL A 425 -20.50 -11.14 14.16
C VAL A 425 -20.21 -10.05 15.19
N PHE A 426 -19.30 -9.14 14.86
CA PHE A 426 -18.96 -7.93 15.61
C PHE A 426 -19.17 -6.67 14.77
N GLU A 427 -19.72 -5.63 15.39
CA GLU A 427 -19.97 -4.32 14.79
C GLU A 427 -18.81 -3.36 15.11
N GLY A 428 -17.73 -3.47 14.34
CA GLY A 428 -16.50 -2.70 14.56
C GLY A 428 -15.64 -3.18 15.74
N PRO A 429 -14.45 -2.56 15.92
CA PRO A 429 -13.44 -3.04 16.88
C PRO A 429 -13.85 -2.81 18.33
N GLU A 430 -14.64 -1.77 18.64
CA GLU A 430 -15.14 -1.52 19.98
C GLU A 430 -16.05 -2.65 20.46
N ASP A 431 -16.97 -3.11 19.62
CA ASP A 431 -17.88 -4.22 19.91
C ASP A 431 -17.13 -5.56 20.01
N TYR A 432 -16.15 -5.79 19.13
CA TYR A 432 -15.22 -6.91 19.23
C TYR A 432 -14.52 -6.96 20.60
N HIS A 433 -13.86 -5.88 21.00
CA HIS A 433 -13.15 -5.84 22.28
C HIS A 433 -14.08 -5.95 23.50
N GLN A 434 -15.31 -5.48 23.39
CA GLN A 434 -16.29 -5.59 24.47
C GLN A 434 -16.83 -7.00 24.65
N ARG A 435 -17.04 -7.76 23.56
CA ARG A 435 -17.80 -9.01 23.59
C ARG A 435 -16.99 -10.27 23.35
N ILE A 436 -15.75 -10.21 22.84
CA ILE A 436 -14.99 -11.41 22.47
C ILE A 436 -14.85 -12.43 23.60
N ASP A 437 -14.74 -11.97 24.85
CA ASP A 437 -14.64 -12.83 26.04
C ASP A 437 -15.99 -13.02 26.76
N ASP A 438 -17.13 -12.63 26.17
CA ASP A 438 -18.45 -12.88 26.75
C ASP A 438 -18.79 -14.39 26.64
N PRO A 439 -18.93 -15.12 27.76
CA PRO A 439 -19.24 -16.54 27.73
C PRO A 439 -20.60 -16.85 27.05
N LYS A 440 -21.49 -15.87 26.91
CA LYS A 440 -22.78 -16.05 26.22
C LYS A 440 -22.64 -16.26 24.71
N LEU A 441 -21.51 -15.91 24.11
CA LEU A 441 -21.25 -16.17 22.69
C LEU A 441 -20.90 -17.63 22.40
N ASP A 442 -20.52 -18.39 23.45
CA ASP A 442 -20.18 -19.81 23.38
C ASP A 442 -19.15 -20.12 22.28
N ILE A 443 -18.12 -19.29 22.15
CA ILE A 443 -17.16 -19.38 21.05
C ILE A 443 -16.26 -20.60 21.25
N ASN A 444 -16.14 -21.43 20.21
CA ASN A 444 -15.30 -22.63 20.16
C ASN A 444 -14.49 -22.69 18.85
N GLU A 445 -13.71 -23.76 18.66
CA GLU A 445 -12.83 -23.96 17.51
C GLU A 445 -13.55 -24.02 16.16
N ASN A 446 -14.85 -24.29 16.15
CA ASN A 446 -15.69 -24.39 14.94
C ASN A 446 -16.41 -23.05 14.63
N CYS A 447 -15.98 -21.96 15.27
CA CYS A 447 -16.52 -20.62 15.03
C CYS A 447 -15.66 -19.84 14.04
N ILE A 448 -16.32 -18.95 13.30
CA ILE A 448 -15.69 -17.98 12.39
C ILE A 448 -15.99 -16.58 12.91
N LEU A 449 -14.96 -15.77 13.11
CA LEU A 449 -15.10 -14.40 13.60
C LEU A 449 -15.33 -13.46 12.41
N PHE A 450 -16.38 -12.65 12.51
CA PHE A 450 -16.72 -11.64 11.51
C PHE A 450 -16.66 -10.25 12.12
N ILE A 451 -16.03 -9.30 11.44
CA ILE A 451 -16.14 -7.87 11.75
C ILE A 451 -16.68 -7.13 10.55
N ARG A 452 -17.71 -6.31 10.77
CA ARG A 452 -18.35 -5.52 9.71
C ARG A 452 -18.53 -4.06 10.12
N GLY A 453 -18.85 -3.20 9.14
CA GLY A 453 -18.84 -1.75 9.34
C GLY A 453 -17.42 -1.18 9.43
N ALA A 454 -16.42 -1.94 8.96
CA ALA A 454 -15.01 -1.59 8.98
C ALA A 454 -14.47 -1.18 7.60
N GLY A 455 -15.32 -1.15 6.58
CA GLY A 455 -14.99 -0.79 5.20
C GLY A 455 -14.88 0.71 4.90
N PRO A 456 -14.76 1.08 3.61
CA PRO A 456 -14.62 2.46 3.15
C PRO A 456 -15.68 3.41 3.71
N ILE A 457 -16.96 3.07 3.62
CA ILE A 457 -18.08 3.90 4.07
C ILE A 457 -18.33 3.70 5.57
N GLY A 458 -18.30 2.44 6.02
CA GLY A 458 -18.69 2.04 7.37
C GLY A 458 -17.85 2.72 8.44
N TYR A 459 -16.51 2.60 8.34
CA TYR A 459 -15.63 2.94 9.45
C TYR A 459 -15.54 4.44 9.78
N PRO A 460 -15.26 5.38 8.84
CA PRO A 460 -14.92 5.29 7.41
C PRO A 460 -13.41 5.25 7.10
N GLY A 461 -13.08 4.97 5.83
CA GLY A 461 -11.71 4.91 5.31
C GLY A 461 -11.11 3.51 5.26
N GLY A 462 -11.81 2.49 5.77
CA GLY A 462 -11.32 1.13 5.78
C GLY A 462 -10.27 0.87 6.86
N ALA A 463 -10.64 0.26 7.98
CA ALA A 463 -9.74 0.09 9.13
C ALA A 463 -8.96 -1.23 9.12
N GLU A 464 -7.81 -1.27 9.80
CA GLU A 464 -6.99 -2.48 9.96
C GLU A 464 -7.40 -3.27 11.21
N VAL A 465 -8.55 -3.95 11.16
CA VAL A 465 -9.21 -4.55 12.33
C VAL A 465 -9.63 -6.02 12.18
N VAL A 466 -9.50 -6.59 10.97
CA VAL A 466 -10.01 -7.96 10.71
C VAL A 466 -9.13 -9.06 11.31
N ASN A 467 -7.90 -8.75 11.69
CA ASN A 467 -6.98 -9.69 12.36
C ASN A 467 -7.33 -9.88 13.85
N MET A 468 -8.55 -10.36 14.11
CA MET A 468 -9.06 -10.66 15.44
C MET A 468 -8.33 -11.85 16.06
N GLN A 469 -8.23 -11.85 17.38
CA GLN A 469 -7.73 -12.96 18.17
C GLN A 469 -8.90 -13.79 18.72
N PRO A 470 -8.71 -15.12 18.91
CA PRO A 470 -9.67 -15.93 19.66
C PRO A 470 -9.85 -15.39 21.10
N PRO A 471 -10.95 -15.76 21.78
CA PRO A 471 -11.14 -15.46 23.20
C PRO A 471 -9.98 -15.97 24.05
N ALA A 472 -9.71 -15.31 25.18
CA ALA A 472 -8.63 -15.68 26.08
C ALA A 472 -8.72 -17.15 26.54
N ALA A 473 -9.94 -17.66 26.76
CA ALA A 473 -10.19 -19.05 27.14
C ALA A 473 -9.69 -20.06 26.09
N LEU A 474 -9.85 -19.78 24.79
CA LEU A 474 -9.37 -20.67 23.72
C LEU A 474 -7.85 -20.60 23.57
N ILE A 475 -7.27 -19.41 23.74
CA ILE A 475 -5.81 -19.23 23.71
C ILE A 475 -5.14 -20.05 24.82
N GLN A 476 -5.77 -20.11 26.01
CA GLN A 476 -5.30 -20.91 27.14
C GLN A 476 -5.42 -22.43 26.91
N THR A 477 -6.22 -22.87 25.93
CA THR A 477 -6.37 -24.28 25.55
C THR A 477 -5.70 -24.59 24.20
N ASP A 478 -4.59 -23.91 23.89
CA ASP A 478 -3.76 -24.11 22.69
C ASP A 478 -4.48 -23.89 21.34
N ILE A 479 -5.56 -23.09 21.32
CA ILE A 479 -6.20 -22.61 20.08
C ILE A 479 -5.80 -21.16 19.88
N HIS A 480 -4.81 -20.94 19.02
CA HIS A 480 -4.22 -19.60 18.83
C HIS A 480 -4.82 -18.82 17.66
N THR A 481 -5.57 -19.50 16.79
CA THR A 481 -6.16 -18.91 15.57
C THR A 481 -7.57 -19.44 15.32
N LEU A 482 -8.47 -18.53 14.94
CA LEU A 482 -9.79 -18.81 14.36
C LEU A 482 -9.86 -18.15 12.98
N PRO A 483 -10.67 -18.67 12.04
CA PRO A 483 -10.94 -17.98 10.78
C PRO A 483 -11.57 -16.61 11.04
N CYS A 484 -11.04 -15.58 10.36
CA CYS A 484 -11.45 -14.20 10.52
C CYS A 484 -11.83 -13.60 9.17
N ILE A 485 -13.00 -12.95 9.09
CA ILE A 485 -13.56 -12.39 7.86
C ILE A 485 -14.07 -10.98 8.13
N GLY A 486 -13.91 -10.05 7.19
CA GLY A 486 -14.52 -8.74 7.34
C GLY A 486 -14.44 -7.82 6.14
N ASP A 487 -15.28 -6.78 6.17
CA ASP A 487 -15.30 -5.70 5.18
C ASP A 487 -14.22 -4.63 5.44
N GLY A 488 -13.39 -4.81 6.48
CA GLY A 488 -12.20 -4.02 6.75
C GLY A 488 -10.92 -4.59 6.11
N ARG A 489 -9.78 -4.07 6.57
CA ARG A 489 -8.43 -4.46 6.19
C ARG A 489 -7.71 -5.09 7.39
N GLN A 490 -6.43 -5.40 7.23
CA GLN A 490 -5.52 -5.65 8.34
C GLN A 490 -4.14 -5.09 8.00
N SER A 491 -3.30 -4.93 9.02
CA SER A 491 -1.91 -4.52 8.80
C SER A 491 -1.18 -5.53 7.92
N GLY A 492 -0.35 -5.06 6.99
CA GLY A 492 0.56 -5.94 6.24
C GLY A 492 1.52 -6.74 7.13
N THR A 493 1.69 -6.31 8.39
CA THR A 493 2.49 -6.99 9.43
C THR A 493 1.74 -8.09 10.18
N SER A 494 0.48 -8.35 9.82
CA SER A 494 -0.32 -9.42 10.40
C SER A 494 0.06 -10.78 9.79
N GLY A 495 0.30 -11.76 10.66
CA GLY A 495 0.44 -13.18 10.30
C GLY A 495 -0.89 -13.95 10.34
N SER A 496 -2.04 -13.26 10.41
CA SER A 496 -3.37 -13.90 10.43
C SER A 496 -3.86 -14.22 9.01
N PRO A 497 -4.27 -15.47 8.71
CA PRO A 497 -4.85 -15.87 7.43
C PRO A 497 -6.33 -15.43 7.31
N SER A 498 -6.57 -14.13 7.44
CA SER A 498 -7.90 -13.54 7.37
C SER A 498 -8.37 -13.35 5.92
N ILE A 499 -9.69 -13.30 5.73
CA ILE A 499 -10.38 -12.90 4.50
C ILE A 499 -10.79 -11.43 4.65
N LEU A 500 -10.27 -10.58 3.78
CA LEU A 500 -10.22 -9.14 3.96
C LEU A 500 -10.84 -8.43 2.77
N ASN A 501 -11.03 -7.12 2.91
CA ASN A 501 -11.40 -6.22 1.83
C ASN A 501 -12.75 -6.61 1.19
N ALA A 502 -13.64 -7.25 1.97
CA ALA A 502 -14.90 -7.75 1.44
C ALA A 502 -15.72 -6.60 0.86
N ALA A 503 -16.07 -6.75 -0.43
CA ALA A 503 -16.78 -5.77 -1.22
C ALA A 503 -17.95 -6.45 -1.95
N PRO A 504 -19.16 -5.84 -1.97
CA PRO A 504 -19.52 -4.62 -1.26
C PRO A 504 -19.46 -4.78 0.26
N GLU A 505 -19.05 -3.73 0.97
CA GLU A 505 -19.03 -3.71 2.44
C GLU A 505 -20.46 -3.75 3.04
N ALA A 506 -20.59 -4.02 4.34
CA ALA A 506 -21.90 -4.04 4.98
C ALA A 506 -22.63 -2.70 4.90
N ALA A 507 -21.90 -1.59 5.04
CA ALA A 507 -22.43 -0.22 4.90
C ALA A 507 -22.94 0.11 3.49
N ALA A 508 -22.51 -0.63 2.46
CA ALA A 508 -22.98 -0.51 1.09
C ALA A 508 -24.08 -1.54 0.75
N GLY A 509 -24.59 -2.28 1.73
CA GLY A 509 -25.61 -3.31 1.54
C GLY A 509 -25.06 -4.65 1.02
N GLY A 510 -23.77 -4.91 1.20
CA GLY A 510 -23.15 -6.21 0.90
C GLY A 510 -23.72 -7.37 1.72
N GLY A 511 -23.36 -8.61 1.36
CA GLY A 511 -23.86 -9.81 2.03
C GLY A 511 -23.55 -9.87 3.53
N LEU A 512 -22.41 -9.31 3.94
CA LEU A 512 -22.06 -9.14 5.35
C LEU A 512 -23.08 -8.33 6.16
N ALA A 513 -23.91 -7.49 5.54
CA ALA A 513 -24.93 -6.70 6.25
C ALA A 513 -26.10 -7.56 6.79
N VAL A 514 -26.34 -8.74 6.20
CA VAL A 514 -27.46 -9.63 6.60
C VAL A 514 -27.01 -10.87 7.36
N LEU A 515 -25.70 -11.09 7.49
CA LEU A 515 -25.13 -12.12 8.34
C LEU A 515 -25.53 -11.88 9.80
N ARG A 516 -25.92 -12.94 10.51
CA ARG A 516 -26.24 -12.91 11.93
C ARG A 516 -25.36 -13.89 12.68
N THR A 517 -25.04 -13.57 13.93
CA THR A 517 -24.38 -14.52 14.83
C THR A 517 -25.20 -15.81 14.90
N ASN A 518 -24.50 -16.94 14.83
CA ASN A 518 -25.01 -18.31 14.75
C ASN A 518 -25.45 -18.82 13.37
N ASP A 519 -25.39 -18.01 12.31
CA ASP A 519 -25.50 -18.56 10.95
C ASP A 519 -24.33 -19.52 10.66
N GLN A 520 -24.60 -20.56 9.87
CA GLN A 520 -23.53 -21.40 9.33
C GLN A 520 -22.95 -20.74 8.08
N VAL A 521 -21.63 -20.76 7.95
CA VAL A 521 -20.90 -20.21 6.79
C VAL A 521 -19.94 -21.26 6.26
N ARG A 522 -19.86 -21.37 4.93
CA ARG A 522 -18.92 -22.22 4.23
C ARG A 522 -17.89 -21.39 3.47
N ILE A 523 -16.62 -21.77 3.58
CA ILE A 523 -15.50 -21.22 2.80
C ILE A 523 -14.85 -22.37 2.03
N ASP A 524 -14.68 -22.20 0.72
CA ASP A 524 -14.09 -23.21 -0.18
C ASP A 524 -12.97 -22.54 -1.02
N LEU A 525 -11.71 -22.80 -0.66
CA LEU A 525 -10.56 -22.16 -1.33
C LEU A 525 -10.29 -22.75 -2.72
N ASN A 526 -10.75 -23.97 -3.01
CA ASN A 526 -10.58 -24.56 -4.34
C ASN A 526 -11.55 -23.92 -5.34
N LYS A 527 -12.80 -23.68 -4.91
CA LYS A 527 -13.81 -23.00 -5.73
C LYS A 527 -13.72 -21.48 -5.63
N ALA A 528 -12.90 -20.97 -4.71
CA ALA A 528 -12.84 -19.58 -4.33
C ALA A 528 -14.22 -19.01 -3.94
N THR A 529 -15.00 -19.77 -3.15
CA THR A 529 -16.33 -19.35 -2.70
C THR A 529 -16.46 -19.11 -1.19
N ALA A 530 -17.36 -18.20 -0.81
CA ALA A 530 -17.69 -17.86 0.57
C ALA A 530 -19.19 -17.55 0.72
N ASP A 531 -19.91 -18.42 1.42
CA ASP A 531 -21.38 -18.42 1.43
C ASP A 531 -21.98 -18.59 2.83
N ILE A 532 -23.00 -17.80 3.15
CA ILE A 532 -23.93 -18.03 4.26
C ILE A 532 -24.84 -19.19 3.87
N MET A 533 -24.90 -20.21 4.71
CA MET A 533 -25.68 -21.43 4.49
C MET A 533 -27.15 -21.26 4.90
N ILE A 534 -27.80 -20.27 4.29
CA ILE A 534 -29.24 -19.97 4.43
C ILE A 534 -29.87 -19.88 3.04
N SER A 535 -31.20 -19.93 2.96
CA SER A 535 -31.88 -19.85 1.67
C SER A 535 -31.96 -18.42 1.14
N GLU A 536 -32.13 -18.29 -0.17
CA GLU A 536 -32.23 -17.01 -0.86
C GLU A 536 -33.47 -16.21 -0.44
N GLU A 537 -34.53 -16.89 -0.04
CA GLU A 537 -35.70 -16.28 0.56
C GLU A 537 -35.37 -15.62 1.91
N GLU A 538 -34.57 -16.27 2.75
CA GLU A 538 -34.14 -15.71 4.04
C GLU A 538 -33.17 -14.54 3.82
N ILE A 539 -32.22 -14.62 2.88
CA ILE A 539 -31.37 -13.48 2.50
C ILE A 539 -32.23 -12.29 2.07
N THR A 540 -33.18 -12.52 1.16
CA THR A 540 -34.08 -11.48 0.65
C THR A 540 -34.92 -10.87 1.76
N LYS A 541 -35.45 -11.69 2.67
CA LYS A 541 -36.20 -11.24 3.83
C LYS A 541 -35.36 -10.35 4.74
N ARG A 542 -34.14 -10.77 5.09
CA ARG A 542 -33.23 -9.98 5.93
C ARG A 542 -32.81 -8.66 5.27
N ARG A 543 -32.63 -8.64 3.94
CA ARG A 543 -32.39 -7.39 3.19
C ARG A 543 -33.57 -6.42 3.32
N ARG A 544 -34.80 -6.89 3.16
CA ARG A 544 -36.01 -6.06 3.32
C ARG A 544 -36.18 -5.55 4.76
N GLU A 545 -35.90 -6.39 5.76
CA GLU A 545 -35.89 -5.99 7.17
C GLU A 545 -34.86 -4.87 7.41
N LEU A 546 -33.64 -5.04 6.90
CA LEU A 546 -32.59 -4.04 7.01
C LEU A 546 -32.96 -2.71 6.32
N GLU A 547 -33.53 -2.75 5.12
CA GLU A 547 -34.01 -1.57 4.40
C GLU A 547 -35.13 -0.84 5.17
N ALA A 548 -36.07 -1.59 5.76
CA ALA A 548 -37.15 -1.03 6.57
C ALA A 548 -36.64 -0.36 7.86
N GLU A 549 -35.51 -0.83 8.40
CA GLU A 549 -34.83 -0.23 9.55
C GLU A 549 -33.94 0.98 9.21
N GLY A 550 -33.88 1.37 7.93
CA GLY A 550 -33.09 2.52 7.45
C GLY A 550 -31.68 2.16 6.96
N GLY A 551 -31.41 0.88 6.71
CA GLY A 551 -30.13 0.38 6.20
C GLY A 551 -29.14 0.02 7.30
N PHE A 552 -27.92 -0.33 6.88
CA PHE A 552 -26.84 -0.67 7.81
C PHE A 552 -26.42 0.56 8.62
N LYS A 553 -26.39 0.44 9.95
CA LYS A 553 -26.08 1.55 10.84
C LYS A 553 -24.59 1.86 10.79
N ILE A 554 -24.24 3.10 10.48
CA ILE A 554 -22.86 3.59 10.50
C ILE A 554 -22.73 4.77 11.47
N PRO A 555 -21.55 5.01 12.08
CA PRO A 555 -21.32 6.20 12.88
C PRO A 555 -21.50 7.47 12.04
N ALA A 556 -22.08 8.52 12.62
CA ALA A 556 -22.22 9.81 11.94
C ALA A 556 -20.85 10.37 11.50
N SER A 557 -20.81 11.11 10.40
CA SER A 557 -19.59 11.80 9.96
C SER A 557 -19.19 12.84 11.00
N GLN A 558 -17.95 12.76 11.48
CA GLN A 558 -17.41 13.62 12.53
C GLN A 558 -16.68 14.84 11.96
N THR A 559 -16.33 14.81 10.66
CA THR A 559 -15.62 15.89 9.98
C THR A 559 -16.15 16.09 8.56
N PRO A 560 -15.95 17.27 7.95
CA PRO A 560 -16.33 17.51 6.56
C PRO A 560 -15.66 16.55 5.57
N TRP A 561 -14.40 16.18 5.82
CA TRP A 561 -13.71 15.21 4.96
C TRP A 561 -14.33 13.82 5.04
N GLN A 562 -14.78 13.37 6.23
CA GLN A 562 -15.47 12.07 6.34
C GLN A 562 -16.78 12.06 5.55
N GLU A 563 -17.53 13.17 5.55
CA GLU A 563 -18.75 13.32 4.77
C GLU A 563 -18.46 13.27 3.26
N ILE A 564 -17.54 14.10 2.77
CA ILE A 564 -17.12 14.11 1.35
C ILE A 564 -16.58 12.73 0.93
N PHE A 565 -15.78 12.09 1.79
CA PHE A 565 -15.23 10.78 1.52
C PHE A 565 -16.35 9.74 1.34
N ARG A 566 -17.29 9.65 2.27
CA ARG A 566 -18.41 8.69 2.20
C ARG A 566 -19.29 8.88 0.97
N GLU A 567 -19.53 10.12 0.57
CA GLU A 567 -20.32 10.43 -0.63
C GLU A 567 -19.67 9.97 -1.93
N LYS A 568 -18.34 9.87 -1.95
CA LYS A 568 -17.56 9.70 -3.19
C LYS A 568 -16.77 8.42 -3.24
N VAL A 569 -16.49 7.74 -2.13
CA VAL A 569 -15.55 6.62 -2.14
C VAL A 569 -16.11 5.40 -2.87
N THR A 570 -15.28 4.74 -3.68
CA THR A 570 -15.56 3.43 -4.26
C THR A 570 -15.19 2.30 -3.29
N GLN A 571 -15.56 1.06 -3.61
CA GLN A 571 -15.26 -0.10 -2.78
C GLN A 571 -13.79 -0.55 -2.93
N PHE A 572 -13.33 -1.50 -2.10
CA PHE A 572 -11.92 -1.92 -2.07
C PHE A 572 -11.44 -2.65 -3.32
N ASP A 573 -12.30 -3.49 -3.90
CA ASP A 573 -12.08 -4.17 -5.19
C ASP A 573 -11.88 -3.15 -6.33
N GLU A 574 -12.52 -1.99 -6.21
CA GLU A 574 -12.37 -0.85 -7.10
C GLU A 574 -11.22 0.12 -6.72
N GLY A 575 -10.38 -0.25 -5.75
CA GLY A 575 -9.23 0.53 -5.31
C GLY A 575 -9.54 1.68 -4.33
N MET A 576 -10.78 1.80 -3.85
CA MET A 576 -11.20 2.82 -2.88
C MET A 576 -10.91 4.27 -3.32
N ILE A 577 -11.01 4.55 -4.62
CA ILE A 577 -10.78 5.89 -5.18
C ILE A 577 -11.97 6.80 -4.90
N LEU A 578 -11.86 8.08 -5.25
CA LEU A 578 -13.02 8.96 -5.31
C LEU A 578 -13.71 8.76 -6.67
N GLN A 579 -14.98 8.39 -6.65
CA GLN A 579 -15.81 8.13 -7.80
C GLN A 579 -15.74 9.29 -8.79
N GLY A 580 -15.35 8.98 -10.02
CA GLY A 580 -15.22 9.95 -11.11
C GLY A 580 -13.90 10.72 -11.14
N ALA A 581 -13.01 10.54 -10.16
CA ALA A 581 -11.65 11.12 -10.20
C ALA A 581 -10.76 10.44 -11.25
N ASP A 582 -10.99 9.17 -11.53
CA ASP A 582 -10.35 8.38 -12.60
C ASP A 582 -10.71 8.83 -14.02
N ARG A 583 -11.67 9.77 -14.19
CA ARG A 583 -11.94 10.42 -15.49
C ARG A 583 -10.88 11.44 -15.88
N TYR A 584 -10.15 11.98 -14.91
CA TYR A 584 -9.11 12.98 -15.12
C TYR A 584 -7.77 12.27 -15.38
N LYS A 585 -7.41 12.19 -16.67
CA LYS A 585 -6.17 11.54 -17.14
C LYS A 585 -5.36 12.50 -17.97
N ASN A 586 -4.04 12.50 -17.79
CA ASN A 586 -3.11 13.31 -18.55
C ASN A 586 -3.48 14.81 -18.51
N VAL A 587 -3.80 15.32 -17.31
CA VAL A 587 -4.37 16.65 -17.13
C VAL A 587 -3.42 17.74 -17.60
N ALA A 588 -2.11 17.60 -17.34
CA ALA A 588 -1.11 18.62 -17.74
C ALA A 588 -0.97 18.80 -19.26
N ALA A 589 -1.24 17.76 -20.05
CA ALA A 589 -1.19 17.85 -21.51
C ALA A 589 -2.52 18.33 -22.12
N LYS A 590 -3.65 18.11 -21.43
CA LYS A 590 -4.99 18.48 -21.93
C LYS A 590 -5.35 19.94 -21.65
N SER A 591 -4.86 20.50 -20.56
CA SER A 591 -5.14 21.89 -20.20
C SER A 591 -4.00 22.52 -19.43
N ILE A 592 -3.78 23.80 -19.72
CA ILE A 592 -2.98 24.70 -18.89
C ILE A 592 -3.99 25.48 -18.03
N PRO A 593 -3.74 25.66 -16.72
CA PRO A 593 -4.60 26.51 -15.89
C PRO A 593 -4.66 27.93 -16.45
N ARG A 594 -5.79 28.63 -16.25
CA ARG A 594 -5.93 30.03 -16.69
C ARG A 594 -4.94 30.92 -15.95
N ASN A 595 -4.53 32.02 -16.57
CA ASN A 595 -3.88 33.10 -15.85
C ASN A 595 -4.79 33.60 -14.72
N ASN A 596 -4.18 33.87 -13.56
CA ASN A 596 -4.92 34.20 -12.34
C ASN A 596 -5.20 35.69 -12.15
N HIS A 597 -4.68 36.55 -13.05
CA HIS A 597 -4.98 37.97 -13.24
C HIS A 597 -4.99 38.22 -14.75
#